data_AF-A0A5Q0ENY5-F1
#
_entry.id   AF-A0A5Q0ENY5-F1
#
_cell.length_a   1.000
_cell.length_b   1.000
_cell.length_c   1.000
_cell.angle_alpha   90.00
_cell.angle_beta   90.00
_cell.angle_gamma   90.00
#
_symmetry.space_group_name_H-M   'P 1'
#
loop_
_entity.id
_entity.type
_entity.pdbx_description
1 polymer ?
#
loop_
_entity_poly.entity_id
_entity_poly.type
_entity_poly.pdbx_seq_one_letter_code
_entity_poly.pdbx_strand_id
1 'polypeptide(L)'
;MKQMKPFTGKWRIVEMEVWDQDYVDMEVPGYIRIGSDGTGRFQFGLVSGDIDGRVEHCGNALRFDFSWSGQEENDLVSGRGWAVNENGELNGRVYLHLADDSAFRAIKSK
;
A
#
# COMPACT_ATOMS: atom_id res chain seq x y z
N MET A 1 13.26 7.55 11.75
CA MET A 1 12.29 6.77 12.58
C MET A 1 11.07 7.57 13.09
N LYS A 2 11.16 8.83 13.55
CA LYS A 2 9.96 9.60 14.00
C LYS A 2 8.91 9.85 12.90
N GLN A 3 9.35 10.02 11.65
CA GLN A 3 8.48 10.32 10.50
C GLN A 3 7.65 9.11 10.01
N MET A 4 8.01 7.88 10.39
CA MET A 4 7.25 6.67 10.03
C MET A 4 5.96 6.50 10.85
N LYS A 5 5.88 7.09 12.05
CA LYS A 5 4.78 6.89 13.00
C LYS A 5 3.38 7.08 12.41
N PRO A 6 3.12 8.07 11.53
CA PRO A 6 1.81 8.22 10.90
C PRO A 6 1.44 7.04 10.00
N PHE A 7 2.43 6.37 9.40
CA PHE A 7 2.24 5.29 8.43
C PHE A 7 2.30 3.90 9.08
N THR A 8 2.99 3.74 10.21
CA THR A 8 3.17 2.45 10.85
C THR A 8 1.84 1.84 11.33
N GLY A 9 1.65 0.57 11.01
CA GLY A 9 0.47 -0.22 11.40
C GLY A 9 -0.06 -1.08 10.26
N LYS A 10 -1.19 -1.76 10.51
CA LYS A 10 -1.97 -2.44 9.49
C LYS A 10 -3.12 -1.53 9.05
N TRP A 11 -3.30 -1.41 7.75
CA TRP A 11 -4.31 -0.59 7.09
C TRP A 11 -5.17 -1.49 6.22
N ARG A 12 -6.48 -1.43 6.38
CA ARG A 12 -7.46 -2.16 5.58
C ARG A 12 -7.79 -1.34 4.34
N ILE A 13 -7.56 -1.87 3.15
CA ILE A 13 -7.91 -1.21 1.87
C ILE A 13 -9.42 -1.28 1.69
N VAL A 14 -10.10 -0.14 1.78
CA VAL A 14 -11.58 -0.09 1.72
C VAL A 14 -12.11 0.43 0.39
N GLU A 15 -11.20 0.77 -0.53
CA GLU A 15 -11.51 1.27 -1.85
C GLU A 15 -10.26 1.20 -2.75
N MET A 16 -10.46 0.83 -4.02
CA MET A 16 -9.46 0.95 -5.08
C MET A 16 -10.13 1.50 -6.35
N GLU A 17 -9.37 2.23 -7.16
CA GLU A 17 -9.88 2.88 -8.38
C GLU A 17 -10.19 1.88 -9.50
N VAL A 18 -9.33 0.88 -9.69
CA VAL A 18 -9.41 -0.09 -10.79
C VAL A 18 -10.22 -1.34 -10.43
N TRP A 19 -10.17 -1.77 -9.17
CA TRP A 19 -10.76 -3.03 -8.74
C TRP A 19 -11.87 -2.80 -7.72
N ASP A 20 -12.99 -3.52 -7.88
CA ASP A 20 -14.08 -3.48 -6.92
C ASP A 20 -13.70 -4.16 -5.59
N GLN A 21 -14.51 -3.93 -4.56
CA GLN A 21 -14.19 -4.39 -3.22
C GLN A 21 -14.22 -5.93 -3.10
N ASP A 22 -15.03 -6.60 -3.91
CA ASP A 22 -15.12 -8.06 -3.94
C ASP A 22 -13.82 -8.66 -4.47
N TYR A 23 -13.24 -8.07 -5.53
CA TYR A 23 -11.91 -8.45 -6.00
C TYR A 23 -10.82 -8.11 -4.98
N VAL A 24 -10.84 -6.91 -4.40
CA VAL A 24 -9.83 -6.49 -3.39
C VAL A 24 -9.77 -7.47 -2.22
N ASP A 25 -10.90 -8.07 -1.85
CA ASP A 25 -11.04 -9.00 -0.73
C ASP A 25 -11.01 -10.49 -1.12
N MET A 26 -10.73 -10.81 -2.39
CA MET A 26 -10.89 -12.16 -2.94
C MET A 26 -10.17 -13.26 -2.13
N GLU A 27 -8.90 -13.06 -1.78
CA GLU A 27 -8.11 -14.04 -1.00
C GLU A 27 -8.17 -13.77 0.50
N VAL A 28 -7.96 -12.50 0.87
CA VAL A 28 -8.02 -11.99 2.24
C VAL A 28 -8.54 -10.56 2.18
N PRO A 29 -9.09 -10.01 3.28
CA PRO A 29 -9.39 -8.59 3.33
C PRO A 29 -8.16 -7.77 2.97
N GLY A 30 -8.24 -7.07 1.83
CA GLY A 30 -7.11 -6.33 1.26
C GLY A 30 -6.50 -5.36 2.28
N TYR A 31 -5.17 -5.31 2.35
CA TYR A 31 -4.46 -4.56 3.37
C TYR A 31 -3.09 -4.06 2.91
N ILE A 32 -2.59 -3.04 3.61
CA ILE A 32 -1.19 -2.61 3.59
C ILE A 32 -0.70 -2.60 5.04
N ARG A 33 0.42 -3.27 5.33
CA ARG A 33 1.10 -3.25 6.63
C ARG A 33 2.45 -2.59 6.48
N ILE A 34 2.71 -1.56 7.29
CA ILE A 34 3.97 -0.81 7.28
C ILE A 34 4.62 -0.90 8.66
N GLY A 35 5.87 -1.34 8.70
CA GLY A 35 6.75 -1.41 9.86
C GLY A 35 7.31 -0.04 10.26
N SER A 36 7.91 0.04 11.45
CA SER A 36 8.57 1.26 11.93
C SER A 36 9.94 1.51 11.26
N ASP A 37 10.48 0.49 10.60
CA ASP A 37 11.73 0.47 9.85
C ASP A 37 11.55 0.83 8.36
N GLY A 38 10.31 0.99 7.88
CA GLY A 38 10.01 1.28 6.48
C GLY A 38 9.72 0.04 5.62
N THR A 39 9.91 -1.16 6.18
CA THR A 39 9.54 -2.41 5.50
C THR A 39 8.06 -2.73 5.71
N GLY A 40 7.48 -3.60 4.90
CA GLY A 40 6.07 -3.92 5.01
C GLY A 40 5.61 -5.02 4.09
N ARG A 41 4.29 -5.23 4.03
CA ARG A 41 3.66 -6.15 3.09
C ARG A 41 2.26 -5.68 2.77
N PHE A 42 1.79 -5.93 1.56
CA PHE A 42 0.39 -5.73 1.20
C PHE A 42 -0.21 -6.98 0.55
N GLN A 43 -1.54 -7.02 0.48
CA GLN A 43 -2.29 -7.92 -0.39
C GLN A 43 -3.59 -7.25 -0.80
N PHE A 44 -3.98 -7.40 -2.07
CA PHE A 44 -5.34 -7.12 -2.58
C PHE A 44 -5.59 -8.07 -3.75
N GLY A 45 -6.78 -8.69 -3.79
CA GLY A 45 -7.05 -9.76 -4.75
C GLY A 45 -5.96 -10.84 -4.73
N LEU A 46 -5.39 -11.11 -5.91
CA LEU A 46 -4.34 -12.10 -6.11
C LEU A 46 -2.92 -11.51 -6.05
N VAL A 47 -2.81 -10.18 -5.91
CA VAL A 47 -1.54 -9.46 -5.86
C VAL A 47 -1.09 -9.32 -4.42
N SER A 48 0.13 -9.75 -4.12
CA SER A 48 0.77 -9.50 -2.81
C SER A 48 2.24 -9.17 -3.00
N GLY A 49 2.81 -8.40 -2.07
CA GLY A 49 4.22 -8.06 -2.15
C GLY A 49 4.80 -7.47 -0.87
N ASP A 50 6.10 -7.68 -0.70
CA ASP A 50 6.90 -7.08 0.36
C ASP A 50 7.33 -5.68 -0.06
N ILE A 51 7.25 -4.74 0.89
CA ILE A 51 7.47 -3.31 0.70
C ILE A 51 8.83 -2.95 1.27
N ASP A 52 9.59 -2.15 0.53
CA ASP A 52 10.72 -1.36 1.03
C ASP A 52 10.44 0.13 0.74
N GLY A 53 10.24 0.92 1.79
CA GLY A 53 9.85 2.31 1.66
C GLY A 53 10.52 3.25 2.65
N ARG A 54 10.38 4.54 2.34
CA ARG A 54 10.92 5.67 3.11
C ARG A 54 9.92 6.81 3.12
N VAL A 55 9.96 7.63 4.17
CA VAL A 55 9.13 8.85 4.25
C VAL A 55 9.92 10.00 3.69
N GLU A 56 9.33 10.68 2.71
CA GLU A 56 9.86 11.85 2.04
C GLU A 56 8.93 13.06 2.27
N HIS A 57 9.49 14.25 2.13
CA HIS A 57 8.70 15.48 2.08
C HIS A 57 8.20 15.70 0.65
N CYS A 58 6.87 15.74 0.49
CA CYS A 58 6.21 16.10 -0.76
C CYS A 58 5.51 17.44 -0.55
N GLY A 59 6.23 18.53 -0.82
CA GLY A 59 5.80 19.87 -0.43
C GLY A 59 5.72 20.00 1.10
N ASN A 60 4.55 20.39 1.61
CA ASN A 60 4.32 20.53 3.06
C ASN A 60 3.81 19.25 3.74
N ALA A 61 3.61 18.16 2.98
CA ALA A 61 3.08 16.90 3.48
C ALA A 61 4.18 15.82 3.56
N LEU A 62 4.01 14.87 4.49
CA LEU A 62 4.81 13.65 4.52
C LEU A 62 4.18 12.63 3.58
N ARG A 63 5.00 11.97 2.77
CA ARG A 63 4.60 10.90 1.88
C ARG A 63 5.49 9.68 2.12
N PHE A 64 4.89 8.51 2.26
CA PHE A 64 5.60 7.23 2.30
C PHE A 64 5.73 6.73 0.85
N ASP A 65 6.94 6.82 0.29
CA ASP A 65 7.28 6.29 -1.03
C ASP A 65 7.90 4.91 -0.88
N PHE A 66 7.48 3.95 -1.71
CA PHE A 66 7.95 2.57 -1.61
C PHE A 66 8.13 1.89 -2.96
N SER A 67 9.07 0.97 -3.01
CA SER A 67 9.13 -0.11 -4.00
C SER A 67 8.59 -1.39 -3.38
N TRP A 68 8.18 -2.34 -4.22
CA TRP A 68 7.74 -3.64 -3.76
C TRP A 68 8.05 -4.74 -4.77
N SER A 69 8.17 -5.96 -4.27
CA SER A 69 8.32 -7.19 -5.05
C SER A 69 7.44 -8.27 -4.47
N GLY A 70 6.84 -9.10 -5.32
CA GLY A 70 5.96 -10.15 -4.87
C GLY A 70 5.41 -10.99 -6.02
N GLN A 71 4.13 -11.33 -5.95
CA GLN A 71 3.51 -12.26 -6.86
C GLN A 71 2.05 -11.91 -7.15
N GLU A 72 1.61 -12.29 -8.34
CA GLU A 72 0.23 -12.36 -8.79
C GLU A 72 -0.01 -13.80 -9.23
N GLU A 73 -0.81 -14.54 -8.46
CA GLU A 73 -0.92 -16.00 -8.60
C GLU A 73 0.45 -16.71 -8.57
N ASN A 74 0.96 -17.12 -9.74
CA ASN A 74 2.23 -17.83 -9.95
C ASN A 74 3.30 -16.96 -10.62
N ASP A 75 2.98 -15.73 -11.00
CA ASP A 75 3.88 -14.83 -11.70
C ASP A 75 4.56 -13.86 -10.73
N LEU A 76 5.87 -13.68 -10.90
CA LEU A 76 6.62 -12.69 -10.15
C LEU A 76 6.31 -11.30 -10.69
N VAL A 77 5.78 -10.44 -9.82
CA VAL A 77 5.46 -9.05 -10.14
C VAL A 77 6.18 -8.12 -9.18
N SER A 78 6.37 -6.88 -9.62
CA SER A 78 7.01 -5.86 -8.82
C SER A 78 6.45 -4.49 -9.18
N GLY A 79 6.81 -3.49 -8.42
CA GLY A 79 6.38 -2.14 -8.74
C GLY A 79 6.78 -1.12 -7.69
N ARG A 80 6.00 -0.04 -7.66
CA ARG A 80 6.20 1.05 -6.72
C ARG A 80 4.86 1.56 -6.21
N GLY A 81 4.90 2.43 -5.23
CA GLY A 81 3.72 3.14 -4.78
C GLY A 81 4.08 4.28 -3.85
N TRP A 82 3.05 5.01 -3.45
CA TRP A 82 3.16 6.04 -2.45
C TRP A 82 1.89 6.08 -1.60
N ALA A 83 2.01 6.61 -0.40
CA ALA A 83 0.88 6.83 0.49
C ALA A 83 1.05 8.12 1.31
N VAL A 84 -0.04 8.81 1.59
CA VAL A 84 -0.15 9.93 2.53
C VAL A 84 -1.14 9.55 3.62
N ASN A 85 -0.87 9.95 4.87
CA ASN A 85 -1.84 9.83 5.94
C ASN A 85 -2.58 11.16 6.08
N GLU A 86 -3.86 11.17 5.73
CA GLU A 86 -4.74 12.32 5.81
C GLU A 86 -5.85 12.01 6.83
N ASN A 87 -5.83 12.72 7.96
CA ASN A 87 -6.85 12.61 9.00
C ASN A 87 -7.10 11.18 9.52
N GLY A 88 -6.08 10.30 9.51
CA GLY A 88 -6.20 8.94 10.01
C GLY A 88 -6.59 7.90 8.94
N GLU A 89 -6.72 8.32 7.68
CA GLU A 89 -6.84 7.43 6.52
C GLU A 89 -5.55 7.46 5.70
N LEU A 90 -5.20 6.32 5.11
CA LEU A 90 -4.05 6.16 4.24
C LEU A 90 -4.53 6.19 2.79
N ASN A 91 -4.25 7.29 2.10
CA ASN A 91 -4.55 7.47 0.68
C ASN A 91 -3.28 7.28 -0.13
N GLY A 92 -3.36 6.61 -1.27
CA GLY A 92 -2.17 6.35 -2.06
C GLY A 92 -2.45 5.82 -3.45
N ARG A 93 -1.38 5.39 -4.12
CA ARG A 93 -1.45 4.69 -5.40
C ARG A 93 -0.39 3.60 -5.44
N VAL A 94 -0.78 2.43 -5.95
CA VAL A 94 0.12 1.32 -6.25
C VAL A 94 0.26 1.20 -7.76
N TYR A 95 1.48 1.00 -8.23
CA TYR A 95 1.82 0.79 -9.63
C TYR A 95 2.40 -0.60 -9.77
N LEU A 96 1.85 -1.41 -10.69
CA LEU A 96 2.44 -2.67 -11.10
C LEU A 96 3.35 -2.39 -12.31
N HIS A 97 4.56 -2.93 -12.30
CA HIS A 97 5.52 -2.71 -13.37
C HIS A 97 5.00 -3.30 -14.69
N LEU A 98 4.85 -2.46 -15.72
CA LEU A 98 4.33 -2.82 -17.05
C LEU A 98 2.88 -3.33 -17.05
N ALA A 99 2.12 -2.97 -16.02
CA ALA A 99 0.71 -3.30 -15.90
C ALA A 99 -0.07 -2.09 -15.34
N ASP A 100 -1.25 -2.35 -14.82
CA ASP A 100 -2.13 -1.31 -14.28
C ASP A 100 -1.56 -0.63 -13.02
N ASP A 101 -2.16 0.50 -12.69
CA ASP A 101 -1.96 1.18 -11.43
C ASP A 101 -3.31 1.64 -10.88
N SER A 102 -3.42 1.73 -9.56
CA SER A 102 -4.69 1.99 -8.90
C SER A 102 -4.49 2.84 -7.68
N ALA A 103 -5.27 3.93 -7.59
CA ALA A 103 -5.41 4.65 -6.34
C ALA A 103 -6.09 3.75 -5.31
N PHE A 104 -5.74 3.92 -4.04
CA PHE A 104 -6.36 3.20 -2.93
C PHE A 104 -6.64 4.15 -1.77
N ARG A 105 -7.66 3.78 -0.98
CA ARG A 105 -7.95 4.36 0.33
C ARG A 105 -7.99 3.25 1.36
N ALA A 106 -7.32 3.47 2.49
CA ALA A 106 -7.23 2.47 3.55
C ALA A 106 -7.43 3.08 4.94
N ILE A 107 -8.14 2.35 5.80
CA ILE A 107 -8.40 2.77 7.19
C ILE A 107 -7.53 1.96 8.14
N LYS A 108 -7.12 2.57 9.26
CA LYS A 108 -6.32 1.85 10.25
C LYS A 108 -7.10 0.66 10.80
N SER A 109 -6.49 -0.53 10.78
CA SER A 109 -7.07 -1.71 11.43
C SER A 109 -7.15 -1.46 12.94
N LYS A 110 -8.21 -1.97 13.57
CA LYS A 110 -8.36 -1.96 15.03
C LYS A 110 -7.27 -2.79 15.71
#